data_AF-A0A845DHA9-F1
#
_entry.id   AF-A0A845DHA9-F1
#
_cell.length_a   1.000
_cell.length_b   1.000
_cell.length_c   1.000
_cell.angle_alpha   90.00
_cell.angle_beta   90.00
_cell.angle_gamma   90.00
#
_symmetry.space_group_name_H-M   'P 1'
#
loop_
_entity.id
_entity.type
_entity.pdbx_description
1 polymer ?
#
loop_
_entity_poly.entity_id
_entity_poly.type
_entity_poly.pdbx_seq_one_letter_code
_entity_poly.pdbx_strand_id
1 'polypeptide(L)'
;MITLVEALNYRCLRYISRPLKPFHVLVGPNASGKTTFLDVVAFLQELVSEGLEAALESRTNNPQDLLFRRNGERFELAVEALIPEGMRKSTARRVLDSVRYEIAIGFDETDRQFEFKAEKLLLKETGKYDTELRSLFPQNLSPPTTLVTPKGKRNVKAVINKVPGGNDNFYSEAYIQSGKGWAPSFRLGTQKSALGNLPEVEKDFPVATWFRELLQSGVQQLVLNSLMIRRPSPPTRVSGFRLDGSNLPWVVAQLREESPERYSEWIAHLQTARTD
;
A
#
# COMPACT_ATOMS: atom_id res chain seq x y z
N MET A 1 4.48 1.99 9.40
CA MET A 1 4.26 3.12 8.46
C MET A 1 4.94 2.79 7.13
N ILE A 2 4.32 3.15 6.00
CA ILE A 2 4.94 3.03 4.66
C ILE A 2 6.11 4.02 4.52
N THR A 3 7.26 3.53 4.09
CA THR A 3 8.53 4.27 3.98
C THR A 3 9.06 4.37 2.56
N LEU A 4 8.53 3.58 1.62
CA LEU A 4 8.88 3.66 0.20
C LEU A 4 7.64 3.35 -0.64
N VAL A 5 7.48 4.09 -1.74
CA VAL A 5 6.54 3.76 -2.81
C VAL A 5 7.31 3.72 -4.13
N GLU A 6 7.12 2.64 -4.87
CA GLU A 6 7.66 2.45 -6.21
C GLU A 6 6.56 2.03 -7.18
N ALA A 7 6.65 2.53 -8.40
CA ALA A 7 5.80 2.09 -9.51
C ALA A 7 6.61 2.06 -10.79
N LEU A 8 6.36 1.04 -11.61
CA LEU A 8 6.98 0.82 -12.91
C LEU A 8 5.87 0.57 -13.93
N ASN A 9 5.87 1.36 -15.00
CA ASN A 9 4.90 1.32 -16.09
C ASN A 9 3.42 1.46 -15.69
N TYR A 10 3.11 2.23 -14.64
CA TYR A 10 1.74 2.42 -14.14
C TYR A 10 1.15 3.77 -14.56
N ARG A 11 0.10 3.76 -15.38
CA ARG A 11 -0.63 4.95 -15.87
C ARG A 11 0.30 6.01 -16.48
N CYS A 12 0.56 7.13 -15.82
CA CYS A 12 1.49 8.16 -16.29
C CYS A 12 2.90 8.02 -15.70
N LEU A 13 3.13 7.05 -14.82
CA LEU A 13 4.40 6.78 -14.15
C LEU A 13 5.20 5.73 -14.93
N ARG A 14 6.19 6.18 -15.72
CA ARG A 14 7.15 5.27 -16.34
C ARG A 14 7.95 4.52 -15.28
N TYR A 15 8.56 5.26 -14.36
CA TYR A 15 9.21 4.72 -13.17
C TYR A 15 9.30 5.81 -12.10
N ILE A 16 8.96 5.44 -10.87
CA ILE A 16 9.15 6.27 -9.69
C ILE A 16 9.61 5.39 -8.53
N SER A 17 10.53 5.92 -7.73
CA SER A 17 10.94 5.35 -6.45
C SER A 17 11.12 6.50 -5.48
N ARG A 18 10.28 6.55 -4.44
CA ARG A 18 10.21 7.69 -3.52
C ARG A 18 10.17 7.24 -2.07
N PRO A 19 11.18 7.57 -1.26
CA PRO A 19 11.10 7.38 0.17
C PRO A 19 10.04 8.33 0.75
N LEU A 20 9.24 7.81 1.66
CA LEU A 20 8.23 8.54 2.40
C LEU A 20 8.70 8.82 3.83
N LYS A 21 8.26 9.96 4.35
CA LYS A 21 8.44 10.38 5.75
C LYS A 21 7.07 10.48 6.40
N PRO A 22 6.98 10.54 7.75
CA PRO A 22 5.72 10.73 8.49
C PRO A 22 4.79 11.80 7.93
N PHE A 23 5.37 12.86 7.36
CA PHE A 23 4.66 13.90 6.64
C PHE A 23 5.31 14.12 5.28
N HIS A 24 4.50 14.18 4.22
CA HIS A 24 4.96 14.35 2.86
C HIS A 24 4.00 15.25 2.08
N VAL A 25 4.54 16.27 1.40
CA VAL A 25 3.76 17.19 0.55
C VAL A 25 4.18 16.98 -0.90
N LEU A 26 3.21 16.68 -1.76
CA LEU A 26 3.43 16.50 -3.19
C LEU A 26 3.04 17.79 -3.93
N VAL A 27 4.02 18.49 -4.49
CA VAL A 27 3.83 19.72 -5.27
C VAL A 27 4.17 19.47 -6.73
N GLY A 28 3.37 20.03 -7.65
CA GLY A 28 3.64 19.98 -9.07
C GLY A 28 2.44 20.38 -9.92
N PRO A 29 2.61 20.59 -11.23
CA PRO A 29 1.53 20.95 -12.15
C PRO A 29 0.40 19.93 -12.20
N ASN A 30 -0.77 20.32 -12.69
CA ASN A 30 -1.83 19.37 -13.00
C ASN A 30 -1.35 18.30 -13.99
N ALA A 31 -1.88 17.09 -13.88
CA ALA A 31 -1.47 15.92 -14.68
C ALA A 31 0.01 15.48 -14.54
N SER A 32 0.77 15.99 -13.57
CA SER A 32 2.15 15.57 -13.32
C SER A 32 2.30 14.20 -12.62
N GLY A 33 1.21 13.45 -12.45
CA GLY A 33 1.21 12.12 -11.82
C GLY A 33 1.11 12.09 -10.29
N LYS A 34 0.83 13.21 -9.61
CA LYS A 34 0.66 13.25 -8.13
C LYS A 34 -0.46 12.34 -7.65
N THR A 35 -1.64 12.45 -8.27
CA THR A 35 -2.79 11.61 -7.94
C THR A 35 -2.48 10.15 -8.24
N THR A 36 -1.85 9.87 -9.38
CA THR A 36 -1.41 8.53 -9.76
C THR A 36 -0.40 7.92 -8.78
N PHE A 37 0.47 8.73 -8.18
CA PHE A 37 1.39 8.28 -7.15
C PHE A 37 0.66 7.87 -5.87
N LEU A 38 -0.31 8.66 -5.41
CA LEU A 38 -1.13 8.30 -4.24
C LEU A 38 -2.01 7.08 -4.53
N ASP A 39 -2.49 6.97 -5.77
CA ASP A 39 -3.29 5.86 -6.25
C ASP A 39 -2.54 4.52 -6.23
N VAL A 40 -1.21 4.51 -6.24
CA VAL A 40 -0.43 3.27 -6.02
C VAL A 40 -0.79 2.63 -4.67
N VAL A 41 -0.83 3.43 -3.61
CA VAL A 41 -1.12 2.93 -2.26
C VAL A 41 -2.60 2.56 -2.14
N ALA A 42 -3.49 3.35 -2.74
CA ALA A 42 -4.92 3.04 -2.80
C ALA A 42 -5.19 1.73 -3.57
N PHE A 43 -4.48 1.50 -4.69
CA PHE A 43 -4.60 0.27 -5.48
C PHE A 43 -4.21 -0.94 -4.66
N LEU A 44 -3.10 -0.87 -3.92
CA LEU A 44 -2.66 -1.98 -3.06
C LEU A 44 -3.62 -2.23 -1.89
N GLN A 45 -4.23 -1.19 -1.32
CA GLN A 45 -5.26 -1.36 -0.28
C GLN A 45 -6.47 -2.12 -0.82
N GLU A 46 -7.02 -1.71 -1.97
CA GLU A 46 -8.20 -2.33 -2.58
C GLU A 46 -7.88 -3.75 -3.07
N LEU A 47 -6.71 -3.96 -3.67
CA LEU A 47 -6.22 -5.26 -4.11
C LEU A 47 -6.18 -6.30 -2.98
N VAL A 48 -5.73 -5.89 -1.79
CA VAL A 48 -5.61 -6.75 -0.62
C VAL A 48 -6.94 -6.90 0.13
N SER A 49 -7.85 -5.94 0.00
CA SER A 49 -9.16 -5.95 0.67
C SER A 49 -10.22 -6.71 -0.12
N GLU A 50 -10.34 -6.41 -1.42
CA GLU A 50 -11.46 -6.84 -2.29
C GLU A 50 -10.99 -7.73 -3.44
N GLY A 51 -9.72 -7.64 -3.83
CA GLY A 51 -9.11 -8.46 -4.89
C GLY A 51 -8.74 -7.66 -6.14
N LEU A 52 -8.19 -8.35 -7.14
CA LEU A 52 -7.69 -7.71 -8.36
C LEU A 52 -8.81 -7.12 -9.22
N GLU A 53 -9.92 -7.84 -9.39
CA GLU A 53 -11.05 -7.38 -10.20
C GLU A 53 -11.60 -6.04 -9.70
N ALA A 54 -11.92 -5.94 -8.41
CA ALA A 54 -12.40 -4.70 -7.78
C ALA A 54 -11.38 -3.54 -7.95
N ALA A 55 -10.09 -3.81 -7.68
CA ALA A 55 -9.03 -2.81 -7.81
C ALA A 55 -8.84 -2.30 -9.26
N LEU A 56 -9.21 -3.09 -10.27
CA LEU A 56 -9.19 -2.70 -11.68
C LEU A 56 -10.46 -1.93 -12.06
N GLU A 57 -11.64 -2.46 -11.73
CA GLU A 57 -12.95 -1.90 -12.10
C GLU A 57 -13.17 -0.50 -11.52
N SER A 58 -12.70 -0.24 -10.30
CA SER A 58 -12.80 1.09 -9.68
C SER A 58 -11.99 2.17 -10.41
N ARG A 59 -11.07 1.75 -11.29
CA ARG A 59 -10.10 2.62 -11.96
C ARG A 59 -10.30 2.76 -13.46
N THR A 60 -10.70 1.70 -14.14
CA THR A 60 -10.90 1.72 -15.59
C THR A 60 -11.69 0.51 -16.07
N ASN A 61 -12.44 0.69 -17.16
CA ASN A 61 -13.06 -0.40 -17.91
C ASN A 61 -12.09 -1.03 -18.93
N ASN A 62 -10.92 -0.41 -19.18
CA ASN A 62 -9.91 -0.90 -20.10
C ASN A 62 -8.56 -1.06 -19.38
N PRO A 63 -8.10 -2.29 -19.12
CA PRO A 63 -6.83 -2.56 -18.43
C PRO A 63 -5.60 -1.87 -19.07
N GLN A 64 -5.61 -1.63 -20.39
CA GLN A 64 -4.52 -0.93 -21.08
C GLN A 64 -4.31 0.49 -20.54
N ASP A 65 -5.34 1.14 -19.99
CA ASP A 65 -5.23 2.48 -19.41
C ASP A 65 -4.35 2.52 -18.15
N LEU A 66 -4.13 1.38 -17.51
CA LEU A 66 -3.23 1.25 -16.37
C LEU A 66 -1.77 1.11 -16.77
N LEU A 67 -1.48 0.87 -18.05
CA LEU A 67 -0.12 0.75 -18.56
C LEU A 67 0.43 2.11 -19.00
N PHE A 68 1.73 2.30 -18.80
CA PHE A 68 2.39 3.52 -19.23
C PHE A 68 2.28 3.72 -20.74
N ARG A 69 1.61 4.81 -21.13
CA ARG A 69 1.27 5.12 -22.54
C ARG A 69 0.48 4.01 -23.23
N ARG A 70 -0.30 3.20 -22.48
CA ARG A 70 -1.01 2.02 -23.01
C ARG A 70 -0.08 1.05 -23.75
N ASN A 71 1.17 0.97 -23.30
CA ASN A 71 2.20 0.16 -23.94
C ASN A 71 2.87 -0.76 -22.91
N GLY A 72 3.32 -1.93 -23.38
CA GLY A 72 3.84 -3.02 -22.57
C GLY A 72 2.78 -4.06 -22.21
N GLU A 73 3.20 -5.07 -21.45
CA GLU A 73 2.35 -6.22 -21.10
C GLU A 73 1.93 -6.22 -19.63
N ARG A 74 2.65 -5.46 -18.79
CA ARG A 74 2.46 -5.46 -17.34
C ARG A 74 2.95 -4.16 -16.69
N PHE A 75 2.41 -3.88 -15.51
CA PHE A 75 2.92 -2.88 -14.58
C PHE A 75 3.32 -3.54 -13.27
N GLU A 76 4.19 -2.87 -12.51
CA GLU A 76 4.68 -3.38 -11.24
C GLU A 76 4.60 -2.28 -10.18
N LEU A 77 4.12 -2.64 -9.00
CA LEU A 77 4.00 -1.74 -7.85
C LEU A 77 4.72 -2.36 -6.67
N ALA A 78 5.41 -1.53 -5.88
CA ALA A 78 6.02 -1.98 -4.65
C ALA A 78 5.94 -0.92 -3.56
N VAL A 79 5.77 -1.36 -2.32
CA VAL A 79 5.82 -0.49 -1.15
C VAL A 79 6.67 -1.14 -0.06
N GLU A 80 7.35 -0.32 0.72
CA GLU A 80 8.06 -0.77 1.92
C GLU A 80 7.47 -0.12 3.16
N ALA A 81 7.56 -0.82 4.30
CA ALA A 81 7.16 -0.29 5.59
C ALA A 81 8.12 -0.77 6.69
N LEU A 82 8.37 0.11 7.66
CA LEU A 82 9.13 -0.26 8.86
C LEU A 82 8.28 -1.15 9.77
N ILE A 83 8.86 -2.28 10.18
CA ILE A 83 8.22 -3.27 11.04
C ILE A 83 8.22 -2.75 12.48
N PRO A 84 7.06 -2.69 13.17
CA PRO A 84 7.02 -2.33 14.58
C PRO A 84 7.85 -3.29 15.45
N GLU A 85 8.51 -2.76 16.47
CA GLU A 85 9.39 -3.57 17.33
C GLU A 85 8.69 -4.76 17.97
N GLY A 86 7.41 -4.61 18.34
CA GLY A 86 6.60 -5.69 18.91
C GLY A 86 6.51 -6.90 17.98
N MET A 87 6.17 -6.68 16.71
CA MET A 87 6.07 -7.74 15.70
C MET A 87 7.44 -8.30 15.34
N ARG A 88 8.46 -7.43 15.25
CA ARG A 88 9.83 -7.83 14.92
C ARG A 88 10.42 -8.80 15.94
N LYS A 89 10.12 -8.64 17.24
CA LYS A 89 10.58 -9.55 18.32
C LYS A 89 10.05 -10.97 18.16
N SER A 90 8.88 -11.14 17.54
CA SER A 90 8.21 -12.42 17.26
C SER A 90 8.74 -13.13 16.01
N THR A 91 9.57 -12.48 15.21
CA THR A 91 10.18 -13.09 14.02
C THR A 91 11.50 -13.80 14.33
N ALA A 92 11.83 -14.82 13.54
CA ALA A 92 13.09 -15.56 13.69
C ALA A 92 14.33 -14.73 13.34
N ARG A 93 14.19 -13.77 12.41
CA ARG A 93 15.29 -12.95 11.88
C ARG A 93 15.10 -11.49 12.27
N ARG A 94 15.38 -11.18 13.53
CA ARG A 94 15.24 -9.83 14.12
C ARG A 94 16.13 -8.75 13.49
N VAL A 95 17.10 -9.13 12.65
CA VAL A 95 17.90 -8.18 11.86
C VAL A 95 17.10 -7.54 10.74
N LEU A 96 16.05 -8.22 10.24
CA LEU A 96 15.16 -7.70 9.21
C LEU A 96 14.13 -6.78 9.87
N ASP A 97 14.20 -5.50 9.55
CA ASP A 97 13.43 -4.41 10.17
C ASP A 97 12.45 -3.73 9.21
N SER A 98 12.48 -4.11 7.93
CA SER A 98 11.57 -3.61 6.90
C SER A 98 10.84 -4.75 6.19
N VAL A 99 9.58 -4.51 5.86
CA VAL A 99 8.79 -5.36 4.97
C VAL A 99 8.68 -4.68 3.60
N ARG A 100 8.76 -5.47 2.53
CA ARG A 100 8.55 -5.04 1.15
C ARG A 100 7.45 -5.89 0.54
N TYR A 101 6.40 -5.23 0.05
CA TYR A 101 5.34 -5.85 -0.73
C TYR A 101 5.50 -5.43 -2.19
N GLU A 102 5.54 -6.40 -3.08
CA GLU A 102 5.80 -6.19 -4.51
C GLU A 102 4.85 -7.05 -5.33
N ILE A 103 4.21 -6.42 -6.31
CA ILE A 103 3.28 -7.06 -7.24
C ILE A 103 3.68 -6.76 -8.68
N ALA A 104 3.38 -7.69 -9.57
CA ALA A 104 3.38 -7.48 -11.01
C ALA A 104 2.03 -7.95 -11.54
N ILE A 105 1.34 -7.06 -12.25
CA ILE A 105 0.02 -7.33 -12.85
C ILE A 105 0.14 -7.09 -14.35
N GLY A 106 -0.36 -8.03 -15.15
CA GLY A 106 -0.30 -7.92 -16.60
C GLY A 106 -1.31 -8.81 -17.31
N PHE A 107 -1.34 -8.72 -18.63
CA PHE A 107 -2.27 -9.48 -19.47
C PHE A 107 -2.12 -10.99 -19.29
N ASP A 108 -3.25 -11.69 -19.23
CA ASP A 108 -3.34 -13.13 -19.38
C ASP A 108 -2.88 -13.57 -20.79
N GLU A 109 -2.78 -14.87 -21.03
CA GLU A 109 -2.34 -15.39 -22.35
C GLU A 109 -3.27 -14.99 -23.50
N THR A 110 -4.50 -14.54 -23.21
CA THR A 110 -5.47 -14.10 -24.23
C THR A 110 -5.50 -12.59 -24.46
N ASP A 111 -4.69 -11.81 -23.74
CA ASP A 111 -4.67 -10.34 -23.77
C ASP A 111 -6.03 -9.67 -23.45
N ARG A 112 -6.90 -10.36 -22.68
CA ARG A 112 -8.25 -9.89 -22.37
C ARG A 112 -8.38 -9.40 -20.94
N GLN A 113 -7.64 -10.00 -20.02
CA GLN A 113 -7.78 -9.74 -18.60
C GLN A 113 -6.42 -9.56 -17.96
N PHE A 114 -6.37 -8.79 -16.87
CA PHE A 114 -5.18 -8.69 -16.05
C PHE A 114 -5.17 -9.78 -14.99
N GLU A 115 -3.98 -10.30 -14.72
CA GLU A 115 -3.73 -11.30 -13.70
C GLU A 115 -2.43 -11.02 -12.95
N PHE A 116 -2.29 -11.66 -11.78
CA PHE A 116 -1.04 -11.66 -11.04
C PHE A 116 0.08 -12.36 -11.84
N LYS A 117 1.06 -11.57 -12.29
CA LYS A 117 2.34 -12.04 -12.83
C LYS A 117 3.38 -12.33 -11.75
N ALA A 118 3.26 -11.66 -10.60
CA ALA A 118 3.97 -11.98 -9.38
C ALA A 118 3.29 -11.28 -8.20
N GLU A 119 3.35 -11.90 -7.02
CA GLU A 119 3.07 -11.21 -5.76
C GLU A 119 4.00 -11.78 -4.70
N LYS A 120 4.73 -10.90 -4.01
CA LYS A 120 5.65 -11.30 -2.95
C LYS A 120 5.57 -10.36 -1.76
N LEU A 121 5.71 -10.94 -0.58
CA LEU A 121 5.95 -10.24 0.66
C LEU A 121 7.30 -10.69 1.20
N LEU A 122 8.20 -9.73 1.42
CA LEU A 122 9.59 -9.97 1.78
C LEU A 122 9.94 -9.22 3.07
N LEU A 123 10.67 -9.88 3.96
CA LEU A 123 11.37 -9.23 5.07
C LEU A 123 12.80 -8.94 4.63
N LYS A 124 13.29 -7.73 4.88
CA LYS A 124 14.62 -7.26 4.51
C LYS A 124 15.16 -6.29 5.56
N GLU A 125 16.46 -6.01 5.46
CA GLU A 125 17.05 -4.86 6.14
C GLU A 125 16.67 -3.57 5.41
N THR A 126 16.40 -2.51 6.17
CA THR A 126 16.13 -1.17 5.65
C THR A 126 17.34 -0.73 4.82
N GLY A 127 17.09 -0.50 3.53
CA GLY A 127 18.12 0.05 2.65
C GLY A 127 18.42 1.50 3.03
N LYS A 128 19.67 1.93 2.88
CA LYS A 128 19.98 3.36 2.87
C LYS A 128 19.39 3.94 1.59
N TYR A 129 18.28 4.68 1.72
CA TYR A 129 17.75 5.46 0.61
C TYR A 129 18.67 6.64 0.38
N ASP A 130 19.01 6.87 -0.88
CA ASP A 130 19.80 8.01 -1.27
C ASP A 130 18.99 9.29 -1.00
N THR A 131 19.30 9.96 0.11
CA THR A 131 18.69 11.24 0.51
C THR A 131 19.39 12.42 -0.15
N GLU A 132 20.31 12.20 -1.09
CA GLU A 132 21.02 13.27 -1.76
C GLU A 132 20.04 14.30 -2.35
N LEU A 133 20.26 15.55 -1.93
CA LEU A 133 19.55 16.72 -2.40
C LEU A 133 19.81 16.80 -3.91
N ARG A 134 18.76 16.63 -4.70
CA ARG A 134 18.88 16.64 -6.17
C ARG A 134 19.33 18.03 -6.60
N SER A 135 20.57 18.12 -7.07
CA SER A 135 21.19 19.38 -7.49
C SER A 135 20.64 19.91 -8.82
N LEU A 136 20.05 19.06 -9.65
CA LEU A 136 19.55 19.41 -10.97
C LEU A 136 18.12 18.86 -11.21
N PHE A 137 17.23 19.73 -11.68
CA PHE A 137 15.87 19.39 -12.08
C PHE A 137 15.68 19.73 -13.58
N PRO A 138 15.07 18.84 -14.39
CA PRO A 138 14.56 17.51 -14.07
C PRO A 138 15.61 16.40 -14.18
N GLN A 139 15.70 15.51 -13.18
CA GLN A 139 16.46 14.26 -13.27
C GLN A 139 15.54 13.10 -13.68
N ASN A 140 15.76 12.57 -14.87
CA ASN A 140 15.11 11.35 -15.33
C ASN A 140 15.78 10.14 -14.67
N LEU A 141 15.02 9.40 -13.85
CA LEU A 141 15.48 8.11 -13.34
C LEU A 141 15.44 7.08 -14.48
N SER A 142 16.51 6.31 -14.64
CA SER A 142 16.51 5.15 -15.54
C SER A 142 15.61 4.07 -14.93
N PRO A 143 14.57 3.60 -15.64
CA PRO A 143 13.71 2.54 -15.13
C PRO A 143 14.49 1.22 -15.00
N PRO A 144 14.33 0.47 -13.90
CA PRO A 144 14.83 -0.90 -13.81
C PRO A 144 14.01 -1.81 -14.74
N THR A 145 14.55 -2.98 -15.05
CA THR A 145 13.82 -4.01 -15.83
C THR A 145 12.61 -4.56 -15.08
N THR A 146 12.70 -4.68 -13.75
CA THR A 146 11.62 -5.15 -12.87
C THR A 146 11.85 -4.66 -11.44
N LEU A 147 10.77 -4.41 -10.72
CA LEU A 147 10.73 -4.16 -9.27
C LEU A 147 10.68 -5.45 -8.46
N VAL A 148 10.33 -6.58 -9.08
CA VAL A 148 10.18 -7.88 -8.42
C VAL A 148 11.56 -8.43 -8.03
N THR A 149 11.74 -8.72 -6.75
CA THR A 149 13.02 -9.21 -6.24
C THR A 149 13.30 -10.62 -6.76
N PRO A 150 14.50 -10.92 -7.33
CA PRO A 150 14.84 -12.25 -7.80
C PRO A 150 14.96 -13.26 -6.65
N LYS A 151 14.76 -14.55 -6.96
CA LYS A 151 14.95 -15.63 -5.97
C LYS A 151 16.41 -15.68 -5.50
N GLY A 152 16.63 -16.01 -4.22
CA GLY A 152 17.97 -16.23 -3.68
C GLY A 152 18.75 -14.96 -3.31
N LYS A 153 18.13 -13.77 -3.33
CA LYS A 153 18.77 -12.54 -2.87
C LYS A 153 19.19 -12.67 -1.39
N ARG A 154 20.45 -12.36 -1.10
CA ARG A 154 21.00 -12.37 0.27
C ARG A 154 20.30 -11.28 1.13
N ASN A 155 20.22 -11.51 2.43
CA ASN A 155 19.61 -10.61 3.43
C ASN A 155 18.12 -10.31 3.20
N VAL A 156 17.42 -11.22 2.51
CA VAL A 156 15.98 -11.18 2.31
C VAL A 156 15.38 -12.52 2.75
N LYS A 157 14.20 -12.47 3.37
CA LYS A 157 13.38 -13.65 3.67
C LYS A 157 12.02 -13.47 3.00
N ALA A 158 11.67 -14.36 2.07
CA ALA A 158 10.34 -14.38 1.49
C ALA A 158 9.34 -14.98 2.50
N VAL A 159 8.21 -14.30 2.67
CA VAL A 159 7.08 -14.74 3.51
C VAL A 159 5.93 -15.21 2.63
N ILE A 160 5.64 -14.45 1.57
CA ILE A 160 4.64 -14.82 0.55
C ILE A 160 5.32 -14.85 -0.80
N ASN A 161 5.04 -15.87 -1.59
CA ASN A 161 5.48 -15.96 -2.98
C ASN A 161 4.43 -16.64 -3.85
N LYS A 162 3.75 -15.82 -4.66
CA LYS A 162 2.79 -16.19 -5.69
C LYS A 162 3.40 -15.99 -7.06
N VAL A 163 3.27 -17.01 -7.91
CA VAL A 163 3.73 -17.02 -9.30
C VAL A 163 2.62 -17.49 -10.23
N PRO A 164 2.62 -17.07 -11.51
CA PRO A 164 1.57 -17.44 -12.46
C PRO A 164 1.53 -18.95 -12.66
N GLY A 165 0.31 -19.52 -12.72
CA GLY A 165 0.09 -20.96 -12.89
C GLY A 165 0.63 -21.85 -11.74
N GLY A 166 1.19 -21.26 -10.68
CA GLY A 166 1.77 -21.98 -9.55
C GLY A 166 0.92 -21.94 -8.29
N ASN A 167 1.45 -22.52 -7.22
CA ASN A 167 0.86 -22.41 -5.89
C ASN A 167 1.28 -21.10 -5.22
N ASP A 168 0.41 -20.60 -4.36
CA ASP A 168 0.65 -19.52 -3.42
C ASP A 168 1.39 -20.08 -2.21
N ASN A 169 2.67 -19.73 -2.07
CA ASN A 169 3.52 -20.27 -1.02
C ASN A 169 3.61 -19.31 0.16
N PHE A 170 3.39 -19.84 1.36
CA PHE A 170 3.50 -19.12 2.61
C PHE A 170 4.63 -19.72 3.45
N TYR A 171 5.58 -18.88 3.86
CA TYR A 171 6.74 -19.29 4.66
C TYR A 171 6.66 -18.62 6.03
N SER A 172 6.59 -19.43 7.09
CA SER A 172 6.50 -18.94 8.47
C SER A 172 7.63 -17.97 8.82
N GLU A 173 7.27 -16.88 9.48
CA GLU A 173 8.19 -15.84 9.95
C GLU A 173 8.95 -16.27 11.21
N ALA A 174 8.35 -17.19 11.99
CA ALA A 174 8.83 -17.66 13.28
C ALA A 174 10.01 -18.65 13.20
N TYR A 175 10.23 -19.31 12.05
CA TYR A 175 11.31 -20.29 11.88
C TYR A 175 12.41 -19.84 10.89
N ILE A 176 13.66 -20.26 11.14
CA ILE A 176 14.83 -19.93 10.29
C ILE A 176 14.97 -20.91 9.11
N GLN A 177 14.68 -22.19 9.32
CA GLN A 177 14.80 -23.24 8.31
C GLN A 177 13.47 -23.44 7.57
N SER A 178 13.49 -23.36 6.24
CA SER A 178 12.37 -23.74 5.39
C SER A 178 12.01 -25.22 5.64
N GLY A 179 10.74 -25.51 5.93
CA GLY A 179 10.25 -26.88 6.21
C GLY A 179 10.13 -27.25 7.69
N LYS A 180 10.64 -26.44 8.62
CA LYS A 180 10.25 -26.51 10.04
C LYS A 180 9.21 -25.43 10.29
N GLY A 181 7.98 -25.85 10.56
CA GLY A 181 6.83 -24.96 10.74
C GLY A 181 5.75 -25.18 9.70
N TRP A 182 4.58 -24.59 9.95
CA TRP A 182 3.44 -24.66 9.04
C TRP A 182 3.72 -23.78 7.81
N ALA A 183 3.81 -24.40 6.63
CA ALA A 183 4.09 -23.75 5.35
C ALA A 183 3.05 -24.21 4.32
N PRO A 184 1.80 -23.74 4.45
CA PRO A 184 0.75 -24.16 3.54
C PRO A 184 1.04 -23.62 2.14
N SER A 185 0.59 -24.37 1.15
CA SER A 185 0.55 -23.91 -0.23
C SER A 185 -0.88 -24.05 -0.75
N PHE A 186 -1.49 -22.95 -1.16
CA PHE A 186 -2.85 -22.93 -1.69
C PHE A 186 -2.82 -22.59 -3.18
N ARG A 187 -3.93 -22.87 -3.89
CA ARG A 187 -4.14 -22.37 -5.25
C ARG A 187 -5.33 -21.42 -5.22
N LEU A 188 -5.07 -20.14 -4.96
CA LEU A 188 -6.12 -19.11 -4.89
C LEU A 188 -6.57 -18.62 -6.27
N GLY A 189 -5.91 -19.08 -7.34
CA GLY A 189 -6.15 -18.65 -8.72
C GLY A 189 -5.35 -17.41 -9.09
N THR A 190 -5.64 -16.82 -10.25
CA THR A 190 -4.85 -15.72 -10.84
C THR A 190 -5.37 -14.32 -10.49
N GLN A 191 -6.53 -14.23 -9.81
CA GLN A 191 -7.24 -12.99 -9.48
C GLN A 191 -7.21 -12.64 -7.98
N LYS A 192 -6.94 -13.61 -7.11
CA LYS A 192 -6.93 -13.42 -5.66
C LYS A 192 -5.52 -13.11 -5.15
N SER A 193 -5.41 -12.07 -4.34
CA SER A 193 -4.18 -11.72 -3.61
C SER A 193 -3.86 -12.79 -2.56
N ALA A 194 -2.62 -13.29 -2.57
CA ALA A 194 -2.09 -14.16 -1.54
C ALA A 194 -1.92 -13.44 -0.20
N LEU A 195 -1.57 -12.14 -0.18
CA LEU A 195 -1.54 -11.35 1.05
C LEU A 195 -2.95 -11.14 1.63
N GLY A 196 -3.93 -10.81 0.79
CA GLY A 196 -5.33 -10.67 1.22
C GLY A 196 -5.90 -11.95 1.82
N ASN A 197 -5.51 -13.10 1.26
CA ASN A 197 -5.95 -14.43 1.71
C ASN A 197 -4.90 -15.12 2.62
N LEU A 198 -4.08 -14.34 3.33
CA LEU A 198 -3.15 -14.87 4.32
C LEU A 198 -3.91 -15.67 5.40
N PRO A 199 -3.46 -16.89 5.76
CA PRO A 199 -4.17 -17.65 6.78
C PRO A 199 -4.08 -17.02 8.17
N GLU A 200 -5.13 -17.19 8.97
CA GLU A 200 -5.27 -16.58 10.30
C GLU A 200 -4.48 -17.32 11.39
N VAL A 201 -3.17 -17.51 11.17
CA VAL A 201 -2.26 -18.09 12.15
C VAL A 201 -1.24 -17.02 12.56
N GLU A 202 -1.68 -16.09 13.41
CA GLU A 202 -0.91 -14.89 13.79
C GLU A 202 0.48 -15.22 14.36
N LYS A 203 0.62 -16.36 15.05
CA LYS A 203 1.90 -16.82 15.61
C LYS A 203 2.97 -17.09 14.53
N ASP A 204 2.55 -17.55 13.35
CA ASP A 204 3.45 -17.87 12.25
C ASP A 204 3.71 -16.65 11.34
N PHE A 205 2.79 -15.68 11.32
CA PHE A 205 2.80 -14.55 10.38
C PHE A 205 2.56 -13.17 11.06
N PRO A 206 3.28 -12.80 12.14
CA PRO A 206 3.02 -11.56 12.85
C PRO A 206 3.22 -10.31 11.99
N VAL A 207 4.25 -10.26 11.13
CA VAL A 207 4.52 -9.11 10.27
C VAL A 207 3.58 -9.06 9.08
N ALA A 208 3.30 -10.19 8.43
CA ALA A 208 2.38 -10.23 7.30
C ALA A 208 0.94 -9.88 7.71
N THR A 209 0.47 -10.35 8.86
CA THR A 209 -0.85 -9.98 9.41
C THR A 209 -0.92 -8.48 9.69
N TRP A 210 0.07 -7.94 10.42
CA TRP A 210 0.15 -6.49 10.67
C TRP A 210 0.21 -5.68 9.37
N PHE A 211 1.00 -6.12 8.39
CA PHE A 211 1.16 -5.39 7.14
C PHE A 211 -0.11 -5.44 6.28
N ARG A 212 -0.81 -6.57 6.28
CA ARG A 212 -2.15 -6.69 5.66
C ARG A 212 -3.11 -5.68 6.29
N GLU A 213 -3.18 -5.60 7.62
CA GLU A 213 -4.02 -4.62 8.32
C GLU A 213 -3.61 -3.17 8.04
N LEU A 214 -2.30 -2.90 7.97
CA LEU A 214 -1.78 -1.58 7.58
C LEU A 214 -2.30 -1.16 6.20
N LEU A 215 -2.33 -2.08 5.23
CA LEU A 215 -2.90 -1.80 3.91
C LEU A 215 -4.41 -1.67 3.96
N GLN A 216 -5.12 -2.63 4.57
CA GLN A 216 -6.59 -2.70 4.55
C GLN A 216 -7.27 -1.55 5.32
N SER A 217 -6.71 -1.15 6.47
CA SER A 217 -7.35 -0.17 7.37
C SER A 217 -6.50 1.08 7.63
N GLY A 218 -5.17 0.97 7.45
CA GLY A 218 -4.25 2.09 7.67
C GLY A 218 -4.16 3.07 6.50
N VAL A 219 -4.57 2.65 5.29
CA VAL A 219 -4.63 3.53 4.12
C VAL A 219 -6.02 4.16 4.04
N GLN A 220 -6.09 5.46 4.26
CA GLN A 220 -7.34 6.22 4.23
C GLN A 220 -7.22 7.40 3.27
N GLN A 221 -8.06 7.43 2.24
CA GLN A 221 -8.07 8.51 1.27
C GLN A 221 -9.09 9.58 1.68
N LEU A 222 -8.60 10.66 2.30
CA LEU A 222 -9.46 11.79 2.65
C LEU A 222 -9.77 12.64 1.41
N VAL A 223 -10.98 12.52 0.87
CA VAL A 223 -11.47 13.29 -0.27
C VAL A 223 -12.72 14.05 0.14
N LEU A 224 -12.52 15.24 0.71
CA LEU A 224 -13.61 16.08 1.16
C LEU A 224 -14.56 16.42 0.01
N ASN A 225 -15.83 16.08 0.16
CA ASN A 225 -16.86 16.34 -0.84
C ASN A 225 -17.66 17.58 -0.45
N SER A 226 -17.41 18.68 -1.14
CA SER A 226 -18.04 19.97 -0.84
C SER A 226 -19.56 19.96 -0.95
N LEU A 227 -20.15 19.13 -1.81
CA LEU A 227 -21.60 19.02 -1.94
C LEU A 227 -22.21 18.26 -0.76
N MET A 228 -21.53 17.21 -0.28
CA MET A 228 -21.97 16.45 0.88
C MET A 228 -21.81 17.21 2.19
N ILE A 229 -20.70 17.96 2.35
CA ILE A 229 -20.44 18.80 3.52
C ILE A 229 -21.48 19.92 3.67
N ARG A 230 -22.06 20.41 2.57
CA ARG A 230 -23.13 21.44 2.59
C ARG A 230 -24.50 20.90 3.00
N ARG A 231 -24.72 19.59 2.93
CA ARG A 231 -26.00 18.99 3.34
C ARG A 231 -26.09 18.94 4.86
N PRO A 232 -27.30 18.97 5.45
CA PRO A 232 -27.47 18.67 6.86
C PRO A 232 -26.80 17.34 7.19
N SER A 233 -26.07 17.29 8.31
CA SER A 233 -25.40 16.07 8.75
C SER A 233 -26.40 15.26 9.61
N PRO A 234 -27.04 14.21 9.07
CA PRO A 234 -28.04 13.48 9.84
C PRO A 234 -27.38 12.75 11.01
N PRO A 235 -28.05 12.64 12.18
CA PRO A 235 -27.60 11.83 13.31
C PRO A 235 -27.62 10.36 12.89
N THR A 236 -26.53 9.92 12.28
CA THR A 236 -26.32 8.54 11.87
C THR A 236 -25.26 7.95 12.79
N ARG A 237 -25.48 6.71 13.26
CA ARG A 237 -24.51 5.94 14.07
C ARG A 237 -23.32 5.46 13.23
N VAL A 238 -22.72 6.33 12.42
CA VAL A 238 -21.45 6.01 11.78
C VAL A 238 -20.36 6.44 12.74
N SER A 239 -19.70 5.46 13.36
CA SER A 239 -18.54 5.69 14.20
C SER A 239 -17.38 6.20 13.35
N GLY A 240 -16.64 7.17 13.88
CA GLY A 240 -15.46 7.74 13.23
C GLY A 240 -15.74 8.78 12.14
N PHE A 241 -14.66 9.34 11.60
CA PHE A 241 -14.73 10.39 10.59
C PHE A 241 -14.91 9.82 9.19
N ARG A 242 -15.94 10.28 8.47
CA ARG A 242 -16.14 9.90 7.07
C ARG A 242 -15.12 10.61 6.20
N LEU A 243 -14.57 9.87 5.25
CA LEU A 243 -13.55 10.35 4.32
C LEU A 243 -14.06 11.44 3.35
N ASP A 244 -15.38 11.62 3.25
CA ASP A 244 -16.01 12.70 2.48
C ASP A 244 -16.26 13.98 3.30
N GLY A 245 -16.03 13.93 4.62
CA GLY A 245 -16.25 15.02 5.55
C GLY A 245 -17.72 15.27 5.93
N SER A 246 -18.68 14.48 5.45
CA SER A 246 -20.12 14.77 5.61
C SER A 246 -20.60 14.69 7.06
N ASN A 247 -19.87 14.00 7.93
CA ASN A 247 -20.22 13.82 9.35
C ASN A 247 -19.35 14.64 10.31
N LEU A 248 -18.55 15.58 9.80
CA LEU A 248 -17.67 16.41 10.62
C LEU A 248 -18.36 17.05 11.84
N PRO A 249 -19.59 17.61 11.73
CA PRO A 249 -20.26 18.20 12.90
C PRO A 249 -20.47 17.21 14.06
N TRP A 250 -20.83 15.96 13.75
CA TRP A 250 -21.03 14.92 14.76
C TRP A 250 -19.72 14.44 15.37
N VAL A 251 -18.67 14.30 14.56
CA VAL A 251 -17.33 13.96 15.05
C VAL A 251 -16.81 15.01 16.01
N VAL A 252 -17.03 16.29 15.70
CA VAL A 252 -16.64 17.41 16.56
C VAL A 252 -17.50 17.46 17.84
N ALA A 253 -18.80 17.22 17.74
CA ALA A 253 -19.69 17.13 18.90
C ALA A 253 -19.26 16.01 19.86
N GLN A 254 -18.96 14.82 19.31
CA GLN A 254 -18.44 13.68 20.06
C GLN A 254 -17.07 13.98 20.68
N LEU A 255 -16.15 14.61 19.93
CA LEU A 255 -14.84 15.03 20.45
C LEU A 255 -14.97 15.98 21.66
N ARG A 256 -15.94 16.91 21.59
CA ARG A 256 -16.22 17.85 22.69
C ARG A 256 -16.71 17.13 23.95
N GLU A 257 -17.52 16.09 23.80
CA GLU A 257 -18.09 15.31 24.90
C GLU A 257 -17.08 14.32 25.50
N GLU A 258 -16.37 13.59 24.65
CA GLU A 258 -15.46 12.51 25.06
C GLU A 258 -14.06 13.00 25.46
N SER A 259 -13.60 14.12 24.92
CA SER A 259 -12.24 14.63 25.16
C SER A 259 -12.16 16.17 25.06
N PRO A 260 -12.64 16.90 26.09
CA PRO A 260 -12.62 18.37 26.11
C PRO A 260 -11.25 19.01 25.90
N GLU A 261 -10.18 18.34 26.37
CA GLU A 261 -8.79 18.78 26.17
C GLU A 261 -8.41 18.77 24.68
N ARG A 262 -8.59 17.62 24.00
CA ARG A 262 -8.33 17.49 22.56
C ARG A 262 -9.22 18.40 21.72
N TYR A 263 -10.47 18.62 22.16
CA TYR A 263 -11.33 19.61 21.53
C TYR A 263 -10.74 21.02 21.61
N SER A 264 -10.22 21.40 22.78
CA SER A 264 -9.57 22.71 22.98
C SER A 264 -8.29 22.85 22.14
N GLU A 265 -7.47 21.80 22.06
CA GLU A 265 -6.30 21.75 21.17
C GLU A 265 -6.68 21.89 19.69
N TRP A 266 -7.74 21.20 19.26
CA TRP A 266 -8.25 21.31 17.89
C TRP A 266 -8.74 22.72 17.57
N ILE A 267 -9.47 23.37 18.49
CA ILE A 267 -9.88 24.77 18.34
C ILE A 267 -8.66 25.70 18.27
N ALA A 268 -7.67 25.52 19.14
CA ALA A 268 -6.42 26.29 19.11
C ALA A 268 -5.69 26.11 17.77
N HIS A 269 -5.65 24.88 17.23
CA HIS A 269 -5.08 24.61 15.91
C HIS A 269 -5.84 25.34 14.80
N LEU A 270 -7.18 25.29 14.79
CA LEU A 270 -7.99 26.03 13.81
C LEU A 270 -7.77 27.54 13.88
N GLN A 271 -7.58 28.09 15.08
CA GLN A 271 -7.29 29.50 15.28
C GLN A 271 -5.96 29.91 14.63
N THR A 272 -4.99 29.00 14.46
CA THR A 272 -3.74 29.32 13.74
C THR A 272 -3.95 29.65 12.25
N ALA A 273 -5.03 29.16 11.64
CA ALA A 273 -5.37 29.43 10.24
C ALA A 273 -6.13 30.76 10.05
N ARG A 274 -6.57 31.38 11.15
CA ARG A 274 -7.14 32.73 11.16
C ARG A 274 -6.00 33.71 11.43
N THR A 275 -5.36 34.20 10.37
CA THR A 275 -4.73 35.52 10.45
C THR A 275 -5.86 36.53 10.62
N ASP A 276 -5.77 37.37 11.64
CA ASP A 276 -6.74 38.42 11.98
C ASP A 276 -7.30 39.18 10.76
#